data_AF-A0A2E2NAT1-F1
#
_entry.id   AF-A0A2E2NAT1-F1
#
_cell.length_a   1.000
_cell.length_b   1.000
_cell.length_c   1.000
_cell.angle_alpha   90.00
_cell.angle_beta   90.00
_cell.angle_gamma   90.00
#
_symmetry.space_group_name_H-M   'P 1'
#
loop_
_entity.id
_entity.type
_entity.pdbx_description
1 polymer ?
#
loop_
_entity_poly.entity_id
_entity_poly.type
_entity_poly.pdbx_seq_one_letter_code
_entity_poly.pdbx_strand_id
1 'polypeptide(L)'
;MERDELLANFLRDHDAVCPVCRYNVRGLTDPVCPECGVPLSLTVGTSEPRLGLWLTTLVVVASAGGFLMIAGGALVVSAVMYNDWPPFDEAWSLYMGALLSPLVLWGWLRYRPRIRASTAAARRWLSLAAMAFVVLPLLAFFWLIV
;
A
#
# COMPACT_ATOMS: atom_id res chain seq x y z
N MET A 1 5.83 13.50 33.68
CA MET A 1 5.27 12.14 33.75
C MET A 1 6.06 11.26 32.82
N GLU A 2 6.64 10.21 33.38
CA GLU A 2 7.35 9.19 32.64
C GLU A 2 6.35 8.32 31.85
N ARG A 3 6.75 7.72 30.73
CA ARG A 3 5.82 6.94 29.88
C ARG A 3 5.18 5.77 30.63
N ASP A 4 5.89 5.22 31.60
CA ASP A 4 5.46 4.07 32.39
C ASP A 4 4.37 4.48 33.39
N GLU A 5 4.46 5.68 33.96
CA GLU A 5 3.40 6.25 34.81
C GLU A 5 2.10 6.47 34.02
N LEU A 6 2.20 6.90 32.76
CA LEU A 6 1.03 7.09 31.89
C LEU A 6 0.35 5.75 31.58
N LEU A 7 1.13 4.70 31.33
CA LEU A 7 0.61 3.34 31.12
C LEU A 7 -0.10 2.82 32.37
N ALA A 8 0.54 2.91 33.53
CA ALA A 8 -0.03 2.45 34.80
C ALA A 8 -1.31 3.21 35.16
N ASN A 9 -1.34 4.54 34.94
CA ASN A 9 -2.53 5.35 35.15
C ASN A 9 -3.67 4.98 34.19
N PHE A 10 -3.37 4.74 32.90
CA PHE A 10 -4.38 4.29 31.94
C PHE A 10 -4.95 2.90 32.31
N LEU A 11 -4.09 1.95 32.67
CA LEU A 11 -4.52 0.59 33.01
C LEU A 11 -5.23 0.49 34.37
N ARG A 12 -5.17 1.51 35.22
CA ARG A 12 -5.91 1.53 36.49
C ARG A 12 -7.42 1.49 36.27
N ASP A 13 -7.89 2.25 35.28
CA ASP A 13 -9.32 2.47 35.03
C ASP A 13 -9.83 1.79 33.75
N HIS A 14 -8.93 1.27 32.90
CA HIS A 14 -9.28 0.63 31.63
C HIS A 14 -8.85 -0.83 31.58
N ASP A 15 -9.77 -1.71 31.16
CA ASP A 15 -9.46 -3.09 30.78
C ASP A 15 -8.74 -3.09 29.43
N ALA A 16 -7.58 -3.76 29.37
CA ALA A 16 -6.82 -3.96 28.14
C ALA A 16 -6.19 -5.36 28.16
N VAL A 17 -6.04 -5.97 26.99
CA VAL A 17 -5.44 -7.30 26.85
C VAL A 17 -4.01 -7.20 26.32
N CYS A 18 -3.12 -8.04 26.84
CA CYS A 18 -1.78 -8.18 26.30
C CYS A 18 -1.86 -8.65 24.83
N PRO A 19 -1.17 -8.00 23.87
CA PRO A 19 -1.23 -8.38 22.46
C PRO A 19 -0.59 -9.75 22.16
N VAL A 20 0.24 -10.27 23.07
CA VAL A 20 0.95 -11.55 22.90
C VAL A 20 0.16 -12.71 23.52
N CYS A 21 -0.10 -12.66 24.83
CA CYS A 21 -0.75 -13.77 25.55
C CYS A 21 -2.25 -13.57 25.81
N ARG A 22 -2.80 -12.38 25.51
CA ARG A 22 -4.20 -11.98 25.76
C ARG A 22 -4.64 -11.91 27.22
N TYR A 23 -3.71 -12.00 28.18
CA TYR A 23 -4.01 -11.76 29.60
C TYR A 23 -4.52 -10.33 29.83
N ASN A 24 -5.49 -10.14 30.73
CA ASN A 24 -5.99 -8.81 31.08
C ASN A 24 -4.93 -8.08 31.94
N VAL A 25 -4.39 -6.98 31.42
CA VAL A 25 -3.33 -6.19 32.07
C VAL A 25 -3.88 -5.02 32.88
N ARG A 26 -5.15 -5.06 33.28
CA ARG A 26 -5.73 -4.05 34.17
C ARG A 26 -4.99 -3.99 35.51
N GLY A 27 -4.75 -2.77 35.98
CA GLY A 27 -4.12 -2.50 37.28
C GLY A 27 -2.61 -2.75 37.33
N LEU A 28 -1.96 -2.94 36.18
CA LEU A 28 -0.52 -3.19 36.11
C LEU A 28 0.28 -1.97 36.62
N THR A 29 1.24 -2.21 37.53
CA THR A 29 2.12 -1.17 38.08
C THR A 29 3.45 -1.06 37.33
N ASP A 30 3.94 -2.17 36.79
CA ASP A 30 5.19 -2.25 36.04
C ASP A 30 4.90 -2.35 34.53
N PRO A 31 5.74 -1.81 33.64
CA PRO A 31 5.53 -1.87 32.19
C PRO A 31 5.90 -3.25 31.61
N VAL A 32 5.61 -4.34 32.30
CA VAL A 32 5.93 -5.72 31.89
C VAL A 32 4.75 -6.63 32.17
N CYS A 33 4.34 -7.42 31.18
CA CYS A 33 3.27 -8.39 31.36
C CYS A 33 3.70 -9.51 32.34
N PRO A 34 2.92 -9.81 33.39
CA PRO A 34 3.32 -10.80 34.40
C PRO A 34 3.30 -12.23 33.88
N GLU A 35 2.52 -12.50 32.82
CA GLU A 35 2.37 -13.86 32.27
C GLU A 35 3.43 -14.18 31.21
N CYS A 36 3.75 -13.24 30.32
CA CYS A 36 4.68 -13.49 29.21
C CYS A 36 6.02 -12.77 29.32
N GLY A 37 6.19 -11.88 30.31
CA GLY A 37 7.42 -11.11 30.53
C GLY A 37 7.71 -10.06 29.44
N VAL A 38 6.81 -9.83 28.49
CA VAL A 38 7.02 -8.87 27.40
C VAL A 38 6.80 -7.43 27.92
N PRO A 39 7.73 -6.49 27.63
CA PRO A 39 7.54 -5.09 27.99
C PRO A 39 6.38 -4.47 27.21
N LEU A 40 5.55 -3.70 27.91
CA LEU A 40 4.37 -3.03 27.39
C LEU A 40 4.63 -1.53 27.29
N SER A 41 4.08 -0.91 26.25
CA SER A 41 4.12 0.56 26.10
C SER A 41 2.76 1.06 25.65
N LEU A 42 2.35 2.22 26.17
CA LEU A 42 1.10 2.86 25.77
C LEU A 42 1.29 3.52 24.41
N THR A 43 0.55 3.06 23.40
CA THR A 43 0.56 3.64 22.05
C THR A 43 -0.84 4.01 21.60
N VAL A 44 -0.98 5.15 20.93
CA VAL A 44 -2.26 5.55 20.33
C VAL A 44 -2.40 4.89 18.96
N GLY A 45 -3.33 3.95 18.86
CA GLY A 45 -3.72 3.30 17.61
C GLY A 45 -5.01 3.90 17.02
N THR A 46 -5.16 3.86 15.70
CA THR A 46 -6.45 4.16 15.05
C THR A 46 -7.34 2.93 15.10
N SER A 47 -8.60 3.07 15.54
CA SER A 47 -9.58 1.97 15.69
C SER A 47 -9.85 1.18 14.40
N GLU A 48 -9.70 1.83 13.24
CA GLU A 48 -9.75 1.16 11.95
C GLU A 48 -8.36 1.20 11.30
N PRO A 49 -7.62 0.07 11.25
CA PRO A 49 -6.45 -0.03 10.40
C PRO A 49 -6.92 -0.03 8.94
N ARG A 50 -7.17 1.17 8.38
CA ARG A 50 -7.59 1.41 6.99
C ARG A 50 -6.45 1.16 5.98
N LEU A 51 -5.57 0.21 6.30
CA LEU A 51 -4.45 -0.22 5.48
C LEU A 51 -4.89 -1.07 4.29
N GLY A 52 -6.03 -1.76 4.40
CA GLY A 52 -6.54 -2.67 3.37
C GLY A 52 -6.60 -2.03 1.99
N LEU A 53 -7.35 -0.92 1.83
CA LEU A 53 -7.50 -0.25 0.54
C LEU A 53 -6.16 0.28 -0.01
N TRP A 54 -5.29 0.78 0.86
CA TRP A 54 -3.99 1.29 0.41
C TRP A 54 -3.07 0.16 -0.07
N LEU A 55 -3.07 -0.98 0.62
CA LEU A 55 -2.30 -2.17 0.25
C LEU A 55 -2.85 -2.83 -1.01
N THR A 56 -4.17 -2.94 -1.18
CA THR A 56 -4.75 -3.53 -2.40
C THR A 56 -4.42 -2.69 -3.62
N THR A 57 -4.54 -1.36 -3.55
CA THR A 57 -4.11 -0.46 -4.63
C THR A 57 -2.62 -0.61 -4.92
N LEU A 58 -1.78 -0.71 -3.88
CA LEU A 58 -0.34 -0.88 -4.06
C LEU A 58 -0.01 -2.18 -4.80
N VAL A 59 -0.63 -3.30 -4.42
CA VAL A 59 -0.43 -4.61 -5.06
C VAL A 59 -0.91 -4.58 -6.50
N VAL A 60 -2.10 -4.03 -6.78
CA VAL A 60 -2.63 -3.94 -8.15
C VAL A 60 -1.74 -3.07 -9.03
N VAL A 61 -1.38 -1.87 -8.58
CA VAL A 61 -0.53 -0.94 -9.35
C VAL A 61 0.86 -1.54 -9.57
N ALA A 62 1.46 -2.18 -8.57
CA ALA A 62 2.79 -2.77 -8.70
C ALA A 62 2.80 -3.99 -9.64
N SER A 63 1.82 -4.89 -9.53
CA SER A 63 1.74 -6.08 -10.39
C SER A 63 1.44 -5.71 -11.85
N ALA A 64 0.41 -4.91 -12.08
CA ALA A 64 0.02 -4.46 -13.41
C ALA A 64 1.09 -3.56 -14.06
N GLY A 65 1.67 -2.65 -13.27
CA GLY A 65 2.74 -1.77 -13.73
C GLY A 65 4.04 -2.51 -14.03
N GLY A 66 4.38 -3.51 -13.21
CA GLY A 66 5.53 -4.39 -13.45
C GLY A 66 5.40 -5.17 -14.75
N PHE A 67 4.21 -5.69 -15.06
CA PHE A 67 3.96 -6.35 -16.35
C PHE A 67 4.15 -5.38 -17.52
N LEU A 68 3.55 -4.18 -17.47
CA LEU A 68 3.68 -3.18 -18.52
C LEU A 68 5.14 -2.78 -18.76
N MET A 69 5.93 -2.63 -17.69
CA MET A 69 7.36 -2.35 -17.79
C MET A 69 8.14 -3.48 -18.47
N ILE A 70 7.87 -4.74 -18.09
CA ILE A 70 8.55 -5.89 -18.67
C ILE A 70 8.17 -6.06 -20.14
N ALA A 71 6.89 -6.02 -20.46
CA ALA A 71 6.39 -6.17 -21.82
C ALA A 71 6.85 -5.02 -22.74
N GLY A 72 6.74 -3.78 -22.27
CA GLY A 72 7.23 -2.60 -23.00
C GLY A 72 8.75 -2.63 -23.19
N GLY A 73 9.50 -3.02 -22.15
CA GLY A 73 10.96 -3.18 -22.25
C GLY A 73 11.36 -4.28 -23.23
N ALA A 74 10.67 -5.43 -23.21
CA ALA A 74 10.91 -6.52 -24.15
C ALA A 74 10.64 -6.09 -25.61
N LEU A 75 9.59 -5.30 -25.86
CA LEU A 75 9.31 -4.75 -27.18
C LEU A 75 10.39 -3.79 -27.65
N VAL A 76 10.88 -2.89 -26.79
CA VAL A 76 11.98 -1.99 -27.13
C VAL A 76 13.24 -2.79 -27.48
N VAL A 77 13.57 -3.81 -26.68
CA VAL A 77 14.73 -4.67 -26.95
C VAL A 77 14.58 -5.42 -28.27
N SER A 78 13.39 -5.96 -28.55
CA SER A 78 13.07 -6.64 -29.82
C SER A 78 13.20 -5.70 -31.01
N ALA A 79 12.61 -4.51 -30.93
CA ALA A 79 12.65 -3.52 -31.99
C ALA A 79 14.09 -3.08 -32.33
N VAL A 80 14.94 -2.93 -31.31
CA VAL A 80 16.36 -2.61 -31.50
C VAL A 80 17.13 -3.78 -32.12
N MET A 81 16.85 -5.02 -31.70
CA MET A 81 17.55 -6.22 -32.20
C MET A 81 17.21 -6.54 -33.66
N TYR A 82 15.95 -6.40 -34.06
CA TYR A 82 15.47 -6.74 -35.41
C TYR A 82 15.36 -5.54 -36.35
N ASN A 83 15.61 -4.33 -35.85
CA ASN A 83 15.37 -3.07 -36.56
C ASN A 83 13.94 -2.97 -37.13
N ASP A 84 12.98 -3.53 -36.40
CA ASP A 84 11.57 -3.59 -36.77
C ASP A 84 10.74 -3.03 -35.61
N TRP A 85 10.38 -1.75 -35.74
CA TRP A 85 9.62 -1.05 -34.72
C TRP A 85 8.13 -1.31 -34.93
N PRO A 86 7.40 -1.79 -33.91
CA PRO A 86 5.96 -1.95 -34.04
C PRO A 86 5.33 -0.58 -34.35
N PRO A 87 4.25 -0.56 -35.15
CA PRO A 87 3.58 0.69 -35.47
C PRO A 87 3.05 1.32 -34.18
N PHE A 88 3.16 2.65 -34.09
CA PHE A 88 2.98 3.38 -32.83
C PHE A 88 1.58 3.18 -32.23
N ASP A 89 0.56 3.11 -33.07
CA ASP A 89 -0.83 2.89 -32.71
C ASP A 89 -1.09 1.54 -32.02
N GLU A 90 -0.30 0.50 -32.32
CA GLU A 90 -0.41 -0.81 -31.67
C GLU A 90 0.31 -0.84 -30.30
N ALA A 91 1.44 -0.13 -30.19
CA ALA A 91 2.33 -0.22 -29.03
C ALA A 91 2.23 0.95 -28.04
N TRP A 92 1.50 2.03 -28.35
CA TRP A 92 1.50 3.24 -27.51
C TRP A 92 1.03 2.98 -26.08
N SER A 93 0.05 2.08 -25.89
CA SER A 93 -0.53 1.75 -24.57
C SER A 93 0.51 1.10 -23.65
N LEU A 94 1.35 0.22 -24.20
CA LEU A 94 2.47 -0.41 -23.50
C LEU A 94 3.57 0.60 -23.17
N TYR A 95 3.94 1.48 -24.12
CA TYR A 95 4.97 2.49 -23.87
C TYR A 95 4.55 3.49 -22.79
N MET A 96 3.33 4.01 -22.88
CA MET A 96 2.79 4.93 -21.87
C MET A 96 2.60 4.21 -20.54
N GLY A 97 2.10 2.98 -20.55
CA GLY A 97 1.96 2.15 -19.37
C GLY A 97 3.29 1.92 -18.66
N ALA A 98 4.33 1.53 -19.39
CA ALA A 98 5.67 1.29 -18.87
C ALA A 98 6.31 2.56 -18.26
N LEU A 99 6.09 3.72 -18.89
CA LEU A 99 6.70 4.98 -18.46
C LEU A 99 5.95 5.63 -17.29
N LEU A 100 4.61 5.55 -17.27
CA LEU A 100 3.79 6.26 -16.29
C LEU A 100 3.49 5.43 -15.03
N SER A 101 3.45 4.10 -15.12
CA SER A 101 3.27 3.22 -13.95
C SER A 101 4.25 3.48 -12.80
N PRO A 102 5.58 3.62 -13.02
CA PRO A 102 6.51 3.93 -11.94
C PRO A 102 6.26 5.32 -11.34
N LEU A 103 5.77 6.30 -12.11
CA LEU A 103 5.41 7.62 -11.60
C LEU A 103 4.18 7.55 -10.69
N VAL A 104 3.16 6.75 -11.07
CA VAL A 104 1.97 6.52 -10.24
C VAL A 104 2.36 5.79 -8.95
N LEU A 105 3.18 4.75 -9.04
CA LEU A 105 3.67 4.01 -7.87
C LEU A 105 4.50 4.90 -6.95
N TRP A 106 5.41 5.69 -7.51
CA TRP A 106 6.21 6.66 -6.77
C TRP A 106 5.33 7.69 -6.07
N GLY A 107 4.35 8.27 -6.78
CA GLY A 107 3.38 9.20 -6.19
C GLY A 107 2.57 8.55 -5.06
N TRP A 108 2.12 7.31 -5.26
CA TRP A 108 1.36 6.55 -4.25
C TRP A 108 2.17 6.32 -2.96
N LEU A 109 3.46 6.01 -3.10
CA LEU A 109 4.38 5.84 -1.98
C LEU A 109 4.76 7.17 -1.33
N ARG A 110 5.09 8.19 -2.12
CA ARG A 110 5.56 9.51 -1.68
C ARG A 110 4.49 10.31 -0.94
N TYR A 111 3.23 10.20 -1.39
CA TYR A 111 2.09 10.90 -0.80
C TYR A 111 1.27 10.06 0.19
N ARG A 112 1.78 8.88 0.58
CA ARG A 112 1.18 7.99 1.61
C ARG A 112 0.61 8.72 2.84
N PRO A 113 1.33 9.62 3.54
CA PRO A 113 0.77 10.29 4.73
C PRO A 113 -0.43 11.18 4.41
N ARG A 114 -0.40 11.88 3.26
CA ARG A 114 -1.52 12.73 2.81
C ARG A 114 -2.73 11.90 2.41
N ILE A 115 -2.52 10.80 1.69
CA ILE A 115 -3.60 9.87 1.32
C ILE A 115 -4.26 9.31 2.59
N ARG A 116 -3.48 8.96 3.62
CA ARG A 116 -4.02 8.49 4.90
C ARG A 116 -4.87 9.54 5.61
N ALA A 117 -4.45 10.81 5.57
CA ALA A 117 -5.18 11.93 6.16
C ALA A 117 -6.44 12.33 5.39
N SER A 118 -6.59 11.91 4.13
CA SER A 118 -7.74 12.27 3.30
C SER A 118 -9.05 11.54 3.70
N THR A 119 -10.18 12.11 3.28
CA THR A 119 -11.51 11.55 3.55
C THR A 119 -11.69 10.18 2.92
N ALA A 120 -12.63 9.37 3.45
CA ALA A 120 -12.87 8.03 2.93
C ALA A 120 -13.28 8.03 1.44
N ALA A 121 -14.06 9.02 1.01
CA ALA A 121 -14.45 9.20 -0.38
C ALA A 121 -13.24 9.53 -1.27
N ALA A 122 -12.39 10.48 -0.86
CA ALA A 122 -11.20 10.86 -1.62
C ALA A 122 -10.24 9.67 -1.81
N ARG A 123 -10.03 8.86 -0.76
CA ARG A 123 -9.20 7.65 -0.86
C ARG A 123 -9.73 6.62 -1.84
N ARG A 124 -11.05 6.40 -1.86
CA ARG A 124 -11.70 5.47 -2.79
C ARG A 124 -11.51 5.95 -4.23
N TRP A 125 -11.78 7.22 -4.51
CA TRP A 125 -11.58 7.80 -5.83
C TRP A 125 -10.12 7.78 -6.29
N LEU A 126 -9.18 8.14 -5.40
CA LEU A 126 -7.74 8.06 -5.71
C LEU A 126 -7.29 6.62 -5.99
N SER A 127 -7.81 5.65 -5.24
CA SER A 127 -7.51 4.23 -5.45
C SER A 127 -8.05 3.73 -6.78
N LEU A 128 -9.30 4.04 -7.10
CA LEU A 128 -9.92 3.68 -8.38
C LEU A 128 -9.21 4.33 -9.55
N ALA A 129 -8.83 5.61 -9.44
CA ALA A 129 -8.08 6.32 -10.47
C ALA A 129 -6.71 5.67 -10.71
N ALA A 130 -5.98 5.36 -9.63
CA ALA A 130 -4.68 4.69 -9.73
C ALA A 130 -4.80 3.28 -10.34
N MET A 131 -5.81 2.50 -9.96
CA MET A 131 -6.06 1.18 -10.55
C MET A 131 -6.44 1.28 -12.02
N ALA A 132 -7.40 2.14 -12.37
CA ALA A 132 -7.86 2.33 -13.75
C ALA A 132 -6.71 2.75 -14.67
N PHE A 133 -5.82 3.61 -14.18
CA PHE A 133 -4.67 4.08 -14.94
C PHE A 133 -3.73 2.96 -15.40
N VAL A 134 -3.58 1.89 -14.61
CA VAL A 134 -2.68 0.77 -14.94
C VAL A 134 -3.44 -0.38 -15.60
N VAL A 135 -4.70 -0.60 -15.23
CA VAL A 135 -5.52 -1.70 -15.76
C VAL A 135 -6.05 -1.40 -17.17
N LEU A 136 -6.43 -0.16 -17.48
CA LEU A 136 -6.96 0.19 -18.81
C LEU A 136 -5.94 -0.03 -19.94
N PRO A 137 -4.65 0.37 -19.82
CA PRO A 137 -3.65 0.06 -20.84
C PRO A 137 -3.44 -1.44 -21.04
N LEU A 138 -3.48 -2.23 -19.96
CA LEU A 138 -3.41 -3.69 -20.05
C LEU A 138 -4.59 -4.27 -20.83
N LEU A 139 -5.82 -3.85 -20.50
CA LEU A 139 -7.01 -4.33 -21.21
C LEU A 139 -7.00 -3.92 -22.68
N ALA A 140 -6.56 -2.70 -23.00
CA ALA A 140 -6.40 -2.23 -24.37
C ALA A 140 -5.37 -3.08 -25.13
N PHE A 141 -4.25 -3.42 -24.50
CA PHE A 141 -3.23 -4.29 -25.08
C PHE A 141 -3.77 -5.70 -25.38
N PHE A 142 -4.46 -6.32 -24.42
CA PHE A 142 -5.06 -7.64 -24.65
C PHE A 142 -6.16 -7.60 -25.72
N TRP A 143 -6.93 -6.52 -25.82
CA TRP A 143 -7.94 -6.35 -26.85
C TRP A 143 -7.35 -6.27 -28.25
N LEU A 144 -6.15 -5.68 -28.42
CA LEU A 144 -5.47 -5.59 -29.71
C LEU A 144 -4.88 -6.93 -30.19
N ILE A 145 -4.64 -7.87 -29.26
CA ILE A 145 -4.06 -9.18 -29.58
C ILE A 145 -5.10 -10.21 -30.04
N VAL A 146 -6.36 -10.04 -29.62
CA VAL A 146 -7.48 -10.96 -29.90
C VAL A 146 -8.17 -10.60 -31.21
#